data_AF-A0A933ERM6-F1
#
_entry.id   AF-A0A933ERM6-F1
#
_cell.length_a   1.000
_cell.length_b   1.000
_cell.length_c   1.000
_cell.angle_alpha   90.00
_cell.angle_beta   90.00
_cell.angle_gamma   90.00
#
_symmetry.space_group_name_H-M   'P 1'
#
loop_
_entity.id
_entity.type
_entity.pdbx_description
1 polymer ?
#
loop_
_entity_poly.entity_id
_entity_poly.type
_entity_poly.pdbx_seq_one_letter_code
_entity_poly.pdbx_strand_id
1 'polypeptide(L)'
;MARTDVKQANFLLPVDLIEELRRSVPKREQSKMVAEALRNELRRMRLRRALVTSFGAWTKEAHPELEQGVDEYVRELRRSYRDSRIAEE
;
A
#
# COMPACT_ATOMS: atom_id res chain seq x y z
N MET A 1 -15.82 -17.79 -0.20
CA MET A 1 -14.67 -16.99 -0.70
C MET A 1 -15.03 -16.50 -2.09
N ALA A 2 -15.01 -15.19 -2.34
CA ALA A 2 -15.37 -14.62 -3.64
C ALA A 2 -14.46 -15.20 -4.73
N ARG A 3 -15.05 -15.75 -5.80
CA ARG A 3 -14.31 -16.11 -7.01
C ARG A 3 -13.67 -14.84 -7.55
N THR A 4 -12.33 -14.79 -7.55
CA THR A 4 -11.63 -13.71 -8.22
C THR A 4 -11.74 -13.96 -9.71
N ASP A 5 -12.42 -13.08 -10.43
CA ASP A 5 -12.49 -13.15 -11.89
C ASP A 5 -11.09 -12.96 -12.47
N VAL A 6 -10.61 -13.97 -13.20
CA VAL A 6 -9.29 -13.96 -13.83
C VAL A 6 -9.45 -13.56 -15.28
N LYS A 7 -8.75 -12.48 -15.69
CA LYS A 7 -8.70 -12.03 -17.09
C LYS A 7 -7.33 -12.35 -17.69
N GLN A 8 -7.31 -13.00 -18.85
CA GLN A 8 -6.07 -13.25 -19.59
C GLN A 8 -5.52 -11.93 -20.14
N ALA A 9 -4.22 -11.72 -19.98
CA ALA A 9 -3.48 -10.63 -20.58
C ALA A 9 -2.31 -11.19 -21.38
N ASN A 10 -2.15 -10.73 -22.62
CA ASN A 10 -1.11 -11.18 -23.52
C ASN A 10 0.07 -10.21 -23.45
N PHE A 11 1.17 -10.64 -22.85
CA PHE A 11 2.41 -9.87 -22.76
C PHE A 11 3.53 -10.62 -23.49
N LEU A 12 4.42 -9.86 -24.13
CA LEU A 12 5.67 -10.41 -24.63
C LEU A 12 6.69 -10.35 -23.50
N LEU A 13 7.29 -11.50 -23.19
CA LEU A 13 8.34 -11.62 -22.19
C LEU A 13 9.61 -12.17 -22.85
N PRO A 14 10.80 -11.74 -22.40
CA PRO A 14 12.06 -12.29 -22.87
C PRO A 14 12.10 -13.82 -22.69
N VAL A 15 12.68 -14.51 -23.68
CA VAL A 15 12.69 -15.99 -23.72
C VAL A 15 13.51 -16.56 -22.57
N ASP A 16 14.66 -15.95 -22.28
CA ASP A 16 15.52 -16.27 -21.15
C ASP A 16 14.77 -16.24 -19.81
N LEU A 17 13.95 -15.20 -19.58
CA LEU A 17 13.15 -15.06 -18.37
C LEU A 17 12.08 -16.14 -18.24
N ILE A 18 11.42 -16.50 -19.35
CA ILE A 18 10.42 -17.58 -19.36
C ILE A 18 11.06 -18.93 -19.08
N GLU A 19 12.23 -19.19 -19.66
CA GLU A 19 12.97 -20.44 -19.43
C GLU A 19 13.47 -20.54 -17.99
N GLU A 20 13.96 -19.45 -17.41
CA GLU A 20 14.29 -19.38 -15.98
C GLU A 20 13.07 -19.64 -15.11
N LEU A 21 11.94 -18.99 -15.39
CA LEU A 21 10.68 -19.21 -14.67
C LEU A 21 10.24 -20.68 -14.70
N ARG A 22 10.37 -21.34 -15.86
CA ARG A 22 10.01 -22.76 -16.03
C ARG A 22 10.94 -23.71 -15.28
N ARG A 23 12.22 -23.37 -15.16
CA ARG A 23 13.20 -24.15 -14.40
C ARG A 23 13.03 -23.99 -12.90
N SER A 24 12.70 -22.78 -12.45
CA SER A 24 12.64 -22.43 -11.03
C SER A 24 11.26 -22.67 -10.39
N VAL A 25 10.17 -22.61 -11.18
CA VAL A 25 8.80 -22.65 -10.65
C VAL A 25 7.96 -23.76 -11.31
N PRO A 26 7.25 -24.58 -10.53
CA PRO A 26 6.36 -25.63 -11.05
C PRO A 26 5.28 -25.07 -12.00
N LYS A 27 4.90 -25.85 -13.03
CA LYS A 27 3.97 -25.42 -14.10
C LYS A 27 2.65 -24.81 -13.62
N ARG A 28 2.12 -25.23 -12.46
CA ARG A 28 0.84 -24.75 -11.91
C ARG A 28 0.97 -23.51 -11.02
N GLU A 29 2.20 -23.10 -10.70
CA GLU A 29 2.50 -21.96 -9.83
C GLU A 29 3.08 -20.77 -10.59
N GLN A 30 3.44 -20.94 -11.86
CA GLN A 30 4.02 -19.87 -12.69
C GLN A 30 3.11 -18.65 -12.80
N SER A 31 1.81 -18.84 -13.03
CA SER A 31 0.84 -17.73 -13.10
C SER A 31 0.68 -17.01 -11.75
N LYS A 32 0.74 -17.75 -10.64
CA LYS A 32 0.70 -17.20 -9.29
C LYS A 32 1.96 -16.36 -9.01
N MET A 33 3.14 -16.89 -9.34
CA MET A 33 4.42 -16.20 -9.17
C MET A 33 4.44 -14.89 -9.96
N VAL A 34 4.03 -14.93 -11.25
CA VAL A 34 3.97 -13.71 -12.09
C VAL A 34 2.98 -12.69 -11.51
N ALA A 35 1.82 -13.14 -11.05
CA ALA A 35 0.83 -12.24 -10.44
C ALA A 35 1.34 -11.60 -9.13
N GLU A 36 2.05 -12.37 -8.30
CA GLU A 36 2.64 -11.86 -7.06
C GLU A 36 3.79 -10.88 -7.31
N ALA A 37 4.69 -11.21 -8.25
CA ALA A 37 5.78 -10.33 -8.66
C ALA A 37 5.23 -9.00 -9.20
N LEU A 38 4.23 -9.05 -10.08
CA LEU A 38 3.59 -7.85 -10.63
C LEU A 38 2.90 -7.03 -9.54
N ARG A 39 2.20 -7.68 -8.60
CA ARG A 39 1.56 -7.00 -7.47
C ARG A 39 2.59 -6.29 -6.59
N ASN A 40 3.72 -6.92 -6.32
CA ASN A 40 4.78 -6.35 -5.50
C ASN A 40 5.41 -5.13 -6.20
N GLU A 41 5.70 -5.21 -7.49
CA GLU A 41 6.27 -4.08 -8.22
C GLU A 41 5.30 -2.91 -8.32
N LEU A 42 4.02 -3.16 -8.60
CA LEU A 42 2.99 -2.11 -8.59
C LEU A 42 2.86 -1.43 -7.22
N ARG A 43 2.92 -2.20 -6.13
CA ARG A 43 2.94 -1.66 -4.76
C ARG A 43 4.17 -0.79 -4.53
N ARG A 44 5.34 -1.24 -4.96
CA ARG A 44 6.60 -0.48 -4.84
C ARG A 44 6.53 0.85 -5.60
N MET A 45 6.01 0.84 -6.83
CA MET A 45 5.81 2.06 -7.62
C MET A 45 4.81 3.01 -6.96
N ARG A 46 3.73 2.49 -6.37
CA ARG A 46 2.76 3.30 -5.63
C ARG A 46 3.39 3.94 -4.39
N LEU A 47 4.14 3.16 -3.61
CA LEU A 47 4.84 3.67 -2.43
C LEU A 47 5.84 4.76 -2.80
N ARG A 48 6.65 4.54 -3.85
CA ARG A 48 7.63 5.53 -4.31
C ARG A 48 6.96 6.85 -4.67
N ARG A 49 5.83 6.80 -5.39
CA ARG A 49 5.05 8.00 -5.71
C ARG A 49 4.52 8.67 -4.45
N ALA A 50 3.94 7.90 -3.54
CA ALA A 50 3.42 8.43 -2.28
C ALA A 50 4.51 9.15 -1.49
N LEU A 51 5.70 8.56 -1.35
CA LEU A 51 6.82 9.18 -0.63
C LEU A 51 7.25 10.52 -1.23
N VAL A 52 7.31 10.61 -2.56
CA VAL A 52 7.65 11.87 -3.25
C VAL A 52 6.56 12.91 -3.04
N THR A 53 5.29 12.52 -3.17
CA THR A 53 4.16 13.46 -3.03
C THR A 53 3.93 13.89 -1.58
N SER A 54 4.22 13.02 -0.61
CA SER A 54 4.03 13.31 0.82
C SER A 54 5.25 14.00 1.46
N PHE A 55 6.36 14.11 0.74
CA PHE A 55 7.55 14.78 1.26
C PHE A 55 7.23 16.26 1.52
N GLY A 56 7.40 16.71 2.76
CA GLY A 56 7.04 18.06 3.17
C GLY A 56 5.53 18.29 3.32
N ALA A 57 4.70 17.24 3.34
CA ALA A 57 3.26 17.40 3.58
C ALA A 57 2.96 17.92 5.00
N TRP A 58 3.79 17.54 5.98
CA TRP A 58 3.68 17.99 7.37
C TRP A 58 4.35 19.36 7.55
N THR A 59 3.71 20.40 7.03
CA THR A 59 4.09 21.81 7.24
C THR A 59 3.11 22.47 8.21
N LYS A 60 3.56 23.52 8.90
CA LYS A 60 2.71 24.28 9.83
C LYS A 60 1.58 24.99 9.10
N GLU A 61 1.81 25.41 7.85
CA GLU A 61 0.79 26.04 7.01
C GLU A 61 -0.30 25.05 6.57
N ALA A 62 0.06 23.79 6.29
CA ALA A 62 -0.90 22.76 5.92
C ALA A 62 -1.60 22.12 7.13
N HIS A 63 -0.93 22.09 8.29
CA HIS A 63 -1.39 21.43 9.52
C HIS A 63 -1.17 22.32 10.75
N PRO A 64 -1.94 23.42 10.91
CA PRO A 64 -1.85 24.29 12.08
C PRO A 64 -2.22 23.56 13.38
N GLU A 65 -3.06 22.51 13.32
CA GLU A 65 -3.41 21.66 14.46
C GLU A 65 -2.22 20.92 15.09
N LEU A 66 -1.10 20.84 14.36
CA LEU A 66 0.14 20.19 14.84
C LEU A 66 1.19 21.20 15.30
N GLU A 67 0.86 22.50 15.35
CA GLU A 67 1.82 23.54 15.70
C GLU A 67 2.43 23.34 17.09
N GLN A 68 1.63 22.87 18.05
CA GLN A 68 2.05 22.55 19.41
C GLN A 68 2.77 21.20 19.54
N GLY A 69 2.96 20.50 18.41
CA GLY A 69 3.58 19.20 18.34
C GLY A 69 2.58 18.05 18.26
N VAL A 70 3.02 16.96 17.63
CA VAL A 70 2.21 15.76 17.40
C VAL A 70 1.74 15.13 18.72
N ASP A 71 2.55 15.20 19.77
CA ASP A 71 2.23 14.60 21.07
C ASP A 71 1.02 15.26 21.75
N GLU A 72 0.92 16.60 21.68
CA GLU A 72 -0.23 17.32 22.24
C GLU A 72 -1.49 17.05 21.42
N TYR A 73 -1.37 17.11 20.09
CA TYR A 73 -2.47 16.77 19.18
C TYR A 73 -3.04 15.37 19.45
N VAL A 74 -2.19 14.36 19.60
CA VAL A 74 -2.63 12.98 19.91
C VAL A 74 -3.27 12.90 21.31
N ARG A 75 -2.77 13.66 22.28
CA ARG A 75 -3.33 13.72 23.63
C ARG A 75 -4.73 14.34 23.64
N GLU A 76 -4.93 15.44 22.91
CA GLU A 76 -6.23 16.08 22.72
C GLU A 76 -7.22 15.16 22.01
N LEU A 77 -6.79 14.52 20.92
CA LEU A 77 -7.62 13.57 20.17
C LEU A 77 -8.12 12.43 21.08
N ARG A 78 -7.23 11.86 21.91
CA ARG A 78 -7.60 10.81 22.88
C ARG A 78 -8.51 11.29 24.00
N ARG A 79 -8.41 12.56 24.42
CA ARG A 79 -9.35 13.16 25.38
C ARG A 79 -10.73 13.29 24.75
N SER A 80 -10.81 13.89 23.56
CA SER A 80 -12.06 14.05 22.82
C SER A 80 -12.82 12.72 22.60
N TYR A 81 -12.13 11.65 22.20
CA TYR A 81 -12.77 10.34 22.03
C TYR A 81 -13.31 9.71 23.32
N ARG A 82 -12.69 10.02 24.48
CA ARG A 82 -13.19 9.54 25.77
C ARG A 82 -14.42 10.33 26.20
N ASP A 83 -14.39 11.64 26.01
CA ASP A 83 -15.47 12.54 26.38
C ASP A 83 -16.72 12.26 25.53
N SER A 84 -16.57 11.98 24.23
CA SER A 84 -17.68 11.59 23.34
C SER A 84 -18.33 10.27 23.75
N ARG A 85 -17.53 9.32 24.26
CA ARG A 85 -18.03 8.01 24.67
C ARG A 85 -18.77 8.04 26.01
N ILE A 86 -18.45 9.01 26.87
CA ILE A 86 -19.15 9.25 28.14
C ILE A 86 -20.44 10.05 27.90
N ALA A 87 -20.49 10.89 26.87
CA ALA A 87 -21.68 11.67 26.51
C ALA A 87 -22.78 10.86 25.80
N GLU A 88 -22.48 9.66 25.32
CA GLU A 88 -23.45 8.73 24.70
C GLU A 88 -24.03 7.69 25.70
N GLU A 89 -23.57 7.67 26.96
CA GLU A 89 -24.15 6.89 28.09
C GLU A 89 -25.10 7.77 28.95
#